data_AF-A0A0H3U835-F1
#
_entry.id   AF-A0A0H3U835-F1
#
_cell.length_a   1.000
_cell.length_b   1.000
_cell.length_c   1.000
_cell.angle_alpha   90.00
_cell.angle_beta   90.00
_cell.angle_gamma   90.00
#
_symmetry.space_group_name_H-M   'P 1'
#
loop_
_entity.id
_entity.type
_entity.pdbx_description
1 polymer ?
#
loop_
_entity_poly.entity_id
_entity_poly.type
_entity_poly.pdbx_seq_one_letter_code
_entity_poly.pdbx_strand_id
1 'polypeptide(L)'
;MCRELAGYRGMVSEGLCFFVKEERREKMANYYIADLHLGHHNVIAYDDRPFNSVAEMDNALISLWNEAISKGDTVYILGDMIWGKAEVWPRYLEALKGNKVLIKGNHDLRTMPAEIKKYFKDVKEYKEIVDGDRRVIMSHYPIPFYEDDYSEDVVMLYGHVHNTREYAYLCELRMQIKNNYVPGTGRPIGNFINVGCMMPWMNYMPRTLDEIIMADEERNRLTPEKITAACEGIFRKYNVDYVDLIGRHVAGESTDGETVYLVVSGGVTGLNFFGMWEEIKRAIHKEVIITTPDNDKTKEEVEELTKYRLEKAKRNLEVVDCLLEDEFYNFAINRSYYAAFDAMRAVNARDGFDSSKHSGVIAHFNQNYVKTGLFDAETSKGIKRASTLRENLILGEKNELRSRSLHISVGRDPINDPIKLSDREEAVYDLLVKDGSYTRAELADKTVCNSTVIFTPQKVRLTRHQLRYMIHTSNIV
;
A
#
# COMPACT_ATOMS: atom_id res chain seq x y z
N MET A 1 -30.41 41.66 30.57
CA MET A 1 -29.31 40.93 31.24
C MET A 1 -28.66 40.05 30.17
N CYS A 2 -27.47 40.26 29.62
CA CYS A 2 -26.23 40.83 30.14
C CYS A 2 -25.99 40.48 31.60
N ARG A 3 -24.94 39.68 31.83
CA ARG A 3 -24.07 39.56 33.01
C ARG A 3 -23.89 38.09 33.37
N GLU A 4 -22.70 37.59 33.11
CA GLU A 4 -21.60 37.47 34.10
C GLU A 4 -21.69 36.05 34.68
N LEU A 5 -20.67 35.19 34.61
CA LEU A 5 -19.24 35.40 34.81
C LEU A 5 -18.49 34.38 33.93
N ALA A 6 -17.59 34.73 33.00
CA ALA A 6 -16.38 35.53 33.16
C ALA A 6 -15.43 34.95 34.21
N GLY A 7 -14.33 34.34 33.76
CA GLY A 7 -13.31 33.81 34.66
C GLY A 7 -12.05 33.25 34.00
N TYR A 8 -11.52 33.97 33.00
CA TYR A 8 -10.08 34.10 32.67
C TYR A 8 -9.27 32.86 32.20
N ARG A 9 -8.91 32.75 30.90
CA ARG A 9 -7.86 33.46 30.11
C ARG A 9 -6.43 32.93 30.34
N GLY A 10 -5.84 32.38 29.28
CA GLY A 10 -4.39 32.20 29.13
C GLY A 10 -3.98 31.69 27.74
N MET A 11 -3.73 32.63 26.81
CA MET A 11 -2.98 32.49 25.54
C MET A 11 -3.56 31.62 24.42
N VAL A 12 -4.40 32.23 23.59
CA VAL A 12 -4.58 31.89 22.18
C VAL A 12 -3.94 33.02 21.39
N SER A 13 -2.81 32.77 20.73
CA SER A 13 -2.18 33.72 19.82
C SER A 13 -2.59 33.41 18.38
N GLU A 14 -3.45 34.28 17.85
CA GLU A 14 -3.43 34.83 16.49
C GLU A 14 -3.29 33.86 15.30
N GLY A 15 -4.44 33.43 14.79
CA GLY A 15 -4.65 33.16 13.37
C GLY A 15 -5.97 33.80 12.95
N LEU A 16 -5.90 34.97 12.30
CA LEU A 16 -7.06 35.73 11.83
C LEU A 16 -7.98 34.88 10.95
N CYS A 17 -9.18 34.60 11.43
CA CYS A 17 -10.28 34.09 10.62
C CYS A 17 -10.87 35.25 9.82
N PHE A 18 -10.32 35.52 8.64
CA PHE A 18 -10.96 36.37 7.64
C PHE A 18 -12.08 35.57 6.97
N PHE A 19 -13.31 35.67 7.50
CA PHE A 19 -14.50 35.42 6.69
C PHE A 19 -14.70 36.61 5.75
N VAL A 20 -13.92 36.66 4.68
CA VAL A 20 -14.34 37.40 3.49
C VAL A 20 -15.46 36.56 2.88
N LYS A 21 -16.68 37.09 2.86
CA LYS A 21 -17.68 36.66 1.86
C LYS A 21 -17.05 36.96 0.50
N GLU A 22 -16.34 35.99 -0.07
CA GLU A 22 -15.98 36.08 -1.47
C GLU A 22 -17.29 36.18 -2.25
N GLU A 23 -17.45 37.29 -2.96
CA GLU A 23 -18.43 37.37 -4.04
C GLU A 23 -18.14 36.18 -4.96
N ARG A 24 -19.03 35.18 -4.95
CA ARG A 24 -19.01 34.09 -5.93
C ARG A 24 -19.06 34.73 -7.32
N ARG A 25 -17.90 34.91 -7.95
CA ARG A 25 -17.81 35.10 -9.40
C ARG A 25 -18.63 33.97 -10.02
N GLU A 26 -19.46 34.31 -11.02
CA GLU A 26 -20.33 33.42 -11.80
C GLU A 26 -19.54 32.33 -12.55
N LYS A 27 -18.80 31.48 -11.84
CA LYS A 27 -18.14 30.31 -12.42
C LYS A 27 -19.09 29.14 -12.23
N MET A 28 -19.66 28.68 -13.33
CA MET A 28 -20.42 27.42 -13.36
C MET A 28 -19.51 26.32 -12.79
N ALA A 29 -19.99 25.61 -11.76
CA ALA A 29 -19.23 24.56 -11.11
C ALA A 29 -19.75 23.17 -11.49
N ASN A 30 -18.86 22.17 -11.38
CA ASN A 30 -19.19 20.77 -11.54
C ASN A 30 -19.42 20.14 -10.17
N TYR A 31 -20.49 19.36 -10.06
CA TYR A 31 -20.85 18.58 -8.88
C TYR A 31 -21.04 17.12 -9.25
N TYR A 32 -20.84 16.22 -8.28
CA TYR A 32 -20.88 14.78 -8.47
C TYR A 32 -21.72 14.13 -7.38
N ILE A 33 -22.48 13.09 -7.73
CA ILE A 33 -23.28 12.28 -6.82
C ILE A 33 -23.73 10.98 -7.51
N ALA A 34 -24.02 9.92 -6.75
CA ALA A 34 -24.60 8.67 -7.25
C ALA A 34 -25.69 8.12 -6.32
N ASP A 35 -26.41 7.10 -6.78
CA ASP A 35 -27.22 6.20 -5.95
C ASP A 35 -28.34 6.91 -5.16
N LEU A 36 -28.95 7.94 -5.77
CA LEU A 36 -30.04 8.69 -5.15
C LEU A 36 -31.25 7.80 -4.86
N HIS A 37 -31.57 6.87 -5.77
CA HIS A 37 -32.71 5.96 -5.66
C HIS A 37 -34.02 6.67 -5.28
N LEU A 38 -34.30 7.83 -5.88
CA LEU A 38 -35.56 8.55 -5.67
C LEU A 38 -36.75 7.65 -5.99
N GLY A 39 -37.75 7.61 -5.11
CA GLY A 39 -38.91 6.74 -5.25
C GLY A 39 -38.70 5.27 -4.84
N HIS A 40 -37.52 4.87 -4.36
CA HIS A 40 -37.22 3.49 -3.98
C HIS A 40 -37.52 3.22 -2.50
N HIS A 41 -38.58 2.47 -2.19
CA HIS A 41 -38.91 2.09 -0.81
C HIS A 41 -37.85 1.22 -0.13
N ASN A 42 -37.37 0.18 -0.82
CA ASN A 42 -36.50 -0.81 -0.20
C ASN A 42 -35.11 -0.27 0.14
N VAL A 43 -34.67 0.80 -0.54
CA VAL A 43 -33.33 1.37 -0.33
C VAL A 43 -33.16 1.93 1.09
N ILE A 44 -34.24 2.39 1.73
CA ILE A 44 -34.20 2.93 3.09
C ILE A 44 -33.63 1.89 4.06
N ALA A 45 -34.21 0.69 4.07
CA ALA A 45 -33.76 -0.39 4.93
C ALA A 45 -32.45 -1.02 4.45
N TYR A 46 -32.21 -1.05 3.13
CA TYR A 46 -31.00 -1.63 2.55
C TYR A 46 -29.74 -0.83 2.89
N ASP A 47 -29.81 0.50 2.84
CA ASP A 47 -28.68 1.42 3.12
C ASP A 47 -28.64 1.96 4.55
N ASP A 48 -29.62 1.59 5.38
CA ASP A 48 -29.89 2.22 6.68
C ASP A 48 -30.04 3.76 6.55
N ARG A 49 -30.83 4.20 5.55
CA ARG A 49 -31.06 5.63 5.33
C ARG A 49 -31.91 6.21 6.46
N PRO A 50 -31.61 7.44 6.92
CA PRO A 50 -32.25 8.04 8.10
C PRO A 50 -33.64 8.63 7.79
N PHE A 51 -34.49 7.91 7.04
CA PHE A 51 -35.81 8.37 6.63
C PHE A 51 -36.87 7.33 6.96
N ASN A 52 -38.04 7.75 7.43
CA ASN A 52 -39.12 6.82 7.81
C ASN A 52 -39.99 6.43 6.61
N SER A 53 -39.92 7.17 5.50
CA SER A 53 -40.73 6.93 4.31
C SER A 53 -40.06 7.43 3.03
N VAL A 54 -40.50 6.90 1.88
CA VAL A 54 -40.05 7.37 0.56
C VAL A 54 -40.38 8.83 0.33
N ALA A 55 -41.56 9.29 0.76
CA ALA A 55 -41.95 10.68 0.60
C ALA A 55 -41.05 11.63 1.40
N GLU A 56 -40.68 11.25 2.62
CA GLU A 56 -39.73 11.99 3.45
C GLU A 56 -38.34 12.02 2.81
N MET A 57 -37.82 10.86 2.39
CA MET A 57 -36.54 10.74 1.70
C MET A 57 -36.50 11.59 0.43
N ASP A 58 -37.45 11.42 -0.48
CA ASP A 58 -37.49 12.15 -1.75
C ASP A 58 -37.49 13.67 -1.53
N ASN A 59 -38.31 14.16 -0.59
CA ASN A 59 -38.37 15.59 -0.27
C ASN A 59 -37.04 16.10 0.31
N ALA A 60 -36.41 15.34 1.20
CA ALA A 60 -35.13 15.71 1.80
C ALA A 60 -34.02 15.74 0.75
N LEU A 61 -33.89 14.71 -0.10
CA LEU A 61 -32.88 14.64 -1.16
C LEU A 61 -33.05 15.77 -2.18
N ILE A 62 -34.29 16.07 -2.60
CA ILE A 62 -34.56 17.20 -3.49
C ILE A 62 -34.18 18.53 -2.82
N SER A 63 -34.47 18.69 -1.52
CA SER A 63 -34.12 19.91 -0.77
C SER A 63 -32.60 20.09 -0.70
N LEU A 64 -31.86 19.05 -0.29
CA LEU A 64 -30.39 19.07 -0.17
C LEU A 64 -29.73 19.32 -1.52
N TRP A 65 -30.22 18.68 -2.59
CA TRP A 65 -29.78 18.97 -3.95
C TRP A 65 -29.98 20.45 -4.30
N ASN A 66 -31.17 20.98 -4.06
CA ASN A 66 -31.51 22.35 -4.44
C ASN A 66 -30.88 23.42 -3.56
N GLU A 67 -30.36 23.05 -2.39
CA GLU A 67 -29.53 23.89 -1.53
C GLU A 67 -28.11 24.01 -2.08
N ALA A 68 -27.51 22.89 -2.54
CA ALA A 68 -26.17 22.86 -3.10
C ALA A 68 -26.09 23.48 -4.51
N ILE A 69 -27.11 23.27 -5.34
CA ILE A 69 -27.02 23.47 -6.79
C ILE A 69 -27.70 24.77 -7.25
N SER A 70 -26.95 25.58 -8.00
CA SER A 70 -27.47 26.73 -8.75
C SER A 70 -27.89 26.35 -10.17
N LYS A 71 -28.68 27.20 -10.83
CA LYS A 71 -29.21 26.92 -12.18
C LYS A 71 -28.11 26.75 -13.25
N GLY A 72 -26.98 27.42 -13.09
CA GLY A 72 -25.84 27.36 -14.02
C GLY A 72 -24.92 26.16 -13.84
N ASP A 73 -24.98 25.50 -12.68
CA ASP A 73 -24.06 24.40 -12.35
C ASP A 73 -24.35 23.14 -13.18
N THR A 74 -23.35 22.26 -13.30
CA THR A 74 -23.51 20.95 -13.92
C THR A 74 -23.34 19.86 -12.86
N VAL A 75 -24.29 18.93 -12.80
CA VAL A 75 -24.26 17.79 -11.89
C VAL A 75 -24.09 16.51 -12.69
N TYR A 76 -22.99 15.82 -12.47
CA TYR A 76 -22.70 14.49 -12.97
C TYR A 76 -23.29 13.47 -11.99
N ILE A 77 -24.27 12.71 -12.47
CA ILE A 77 -25.00 11.71 -11.71
C ILE A 77 -24.46 10.35 -12.12
N LEU A 78 -23.75 9.67 -11.22
CA LEU A 78 -23.09 8.40 -11.48
C LEU A 78 -24.02 7.21 -11.17
N GLY A 79 -25.20 7.26 -11.77
CA GLY A 79 -26.13 6.15 -11.87
C GLY A 79 -27.15 6.05 -10.73
N ASP A 80 -28.11 5.16 -10.96
CA ASP A 80 -29.15 4.75 -10.02
C ASP A 80 -29.91 5.93 -9.39
N MET A 81 -30.40 6.81 -10.27
CA MET A 81 -30.96 8.10 -9.89
C MET A 81 -32.40 8.00 -9.38
N ILE A 82 -33.26 7.35 -10.17
CA ILE A 82 -34.72 7.30 -9.95
C ILE A 82 -35.21 5.87 -10.13
N TRP A 83 -35.88 5.35 -9.10
CA TRP A 83 -36.54 4.06 -9.14
C TRP A 83 -37.96 4.19 -9.69
N GLY A 84 -38.17 3.66 -10.89
CA GLY A 84 -39.48 3.64 -11.52
C GLY A 84 -39.41 3.63 -13.03
N LYS A 85 -40.58 3.56 -13.66
CA LYS A 85 -40.72 3.62 -15.12
C LYS A 85 -40.55 5.06 -15.62
N ALA A 86 -40.35 5.22 -16.94
CA ALA A 86 -40.08 6.52 -17.54
C ALA A 86 -41.14 7.59 -17.21
N GLU A 87 -42.39 7.21 -16.98
CA GLU A 87 -43.50 8.13 -16.74
C GLU A 87 -43.36 8.92 -15.44
N VAL A 88 -42.61 8.41 -14.44
CA VAL A 88 -42.42 9.10 -13.15
C VAL A 88 -41.20 10.02 -13.13
N TRP A 89 -40.25 9.84 -14.07
CA TRP A 89 -38.99 10.59 -14.10
C TRP A 89 -39.16 12.11 -14.24
N PRO A 90 -40.06 12.65 -15.10
CA PRO A 90 -40.21 14.10 -15.27
C PRO A 90 -40.50 14.84 -13.96
N ARG A 91 -41.31 14.25 -13.07
CA ARG A 91 -41.63 14.82 -11.75
C ARG A 91 -40.38 15.13 -10.94
N TYR A 92 -39.42 14.21 -10.91
CA TYR A 92 -38.17 14.39 -10.17
C TYR A 92 -37.21 15.33 -10.92
N LEU A 93 -37.06 15.14 -12.22
CA LEU A 93 -36.12 15.91 -13.03
C LEU A 93 -36.44 17.41 -13.10
N GLU A 94 -37.73 17.77 -13.08
CA GLU A 94 -38.21 19.14 -13.03
C GLU A 94 -37.97 19.81 -11.67
N ALA A 95 -38.00 19.03 -10.59
CA ALA A 95 -37.79 19.55 -9.23
C ALA A 95 -36.32 19.83 -8.91
N LEU A 96 -35.37 19.21 -9.62
CA LEU A 96 -33.94 19.32 -9.36
C LEU A 96 -33.30 20.46 -10.16
N LYS A 97 -32.58 21.37 -9.50
CA LYS A 97 -31.82 22.46 -10.14
C LYS A 97 -30.60 21.96 -10.92
N GLY A 98 -30.03 22.85 -11.74
CA GLY A 98 -28.79 22.62 -12.48
C GLY A 98 -28.92 21.81 -13.76
N ASN A 99 -27.88 21.84 -14.57
CA ASN A 99 -27.71 21.01 -15.75
C ASN A 99 -27.33 19.59 -15.32
N LYS A 100 -27.95 18.56 -15.90
CA LYS A 100 -27.76 17.17 -15.47
C LYS A 100 -27.04 16.37 -16.54
N VAL A 101 -26.04 15.60 -16.13
CA VAL A 101 -25.36 14.60 -16.97
C VAL A 101 -25.50 13.27 -16.27
N LEU A 102 -26.06 12.26 -16.94
CA LEU A 102 -26.24 10.93 -16.36
C LEU A 102 -25.16 9.98 -16.88
N ILE A 103 -24.42 9.37 -15.97
CA ILE A 103 -23.59 8.19 -16.20
C ILE A 103 -24.40 7.01 -15.68
N LYS A 104 -25.03 6.25 -16.58
CA LYS A 104 -26.08 5.29 -16.27
C LYS A 104 -25.62 4.19 -15.31
N GLY A 105 -26.46 3.89 -14.34
CA GLY A 105 -26.40 2.71 -13.49
C GLY A 105 -27.32 1.58 -13.95
N ASN A 106 -27.27 0.44 -13.26
CA ASN A 106 -28.09 -0.74 -13.60
C ASN A 106 -29.59 -0.54 -13.33
N HIS A 107 -29.96 0.36 -12.43
CA HIS A 107 -31.35 0.63 -12.09
C HIS A 107 -31.95 1.81 -12.86
N ASP A 108 -31.14 2.53 -13.63
CA ASP A 108 -31.63 3.54 -14.56
C ASP A 108 -32.35 2.92 -15.78
N LEU A 109 -33.11 3.75 -16.51
CA LEU A 109 -33.81 3.32 -17.71
C LEU A 109 -32.82 2.74 -18.74
N ARG A 110 -33.02 1.46 -19.10
CA ARG A 110 -32.19 0.76 -20.09
C ARG A 110 -32.08 1.53 -21.41
N THR A 111 -33.21 2.01 -21.91
CA THR A 111 -33.31 2.90 -23.07
C THR A 111 -33.89 4.22 -22.61
N MET A 112 -33.20 5.33 -22.91
CA MET A 112 -33.64 6.68 -22.52
C MET A 112 -34.61 7.25 -23.58
N PRO A 113 -35.91 7.40 -23.28
CA PRO A 113 -36.87 7.97 -24.22
C PRO A 113 -36.59 9.46 -24.49
N ALA A 114 -37.03 9.99 -25.62
CA ALA A 114 -36.75 11.37 -26.02
C ALA A 114 -37.31 12.40 -25.03
N GLU A 115 -38.50 12.12 -24.50
CA GLU A 115 -39.21 12.92 -23.51
C GLU A 115 -38.47 13.02 -22.16
N ILE A 116 -37.62 12.04 -21.84
CA ILE A 116 -36.78 12.05 -20.63
C ILE A 116 -35.38 12.59 -20.96
N LYS A 117 -34.83 12.19 -22.11
CA LYS A 117 -33.49 12.60 -22.56
C LYS A 117 -33.33 14.12 -22.62
N LYS A 118 -34.40 14.87 -22.92
CA LYS A 118 -34.40 16.34 -22.97
C LYS A 118 -33.99 17.03 -21.64
N TYR A 119 -34.12 16.34 -20.51
CA TYR A 119 -33.74 16.88 -19.20
C TYR A 119 -32.23 16.76 -18.91
N PHE A 120 -31.50 15.99 -19.73
CA PHE A 120 -30.07 15.75 -19.59
C PHE A 120 -29.29 16.44 -20.70
N LYS A 121 -28.14 17.02 -20.34
CA LYS A 121 -27.14 17.50 -21.32
C LYS A 121 -26.46 16.34 -22.03
N ASP A 122 -26.24 15.25 -21.31
CA ASP A 122 -25.60 14.04 -21.83
C ASP A 122 -26.04 12.82 -21.01
N VAL A 123 -26.05 11.65 -21.66
CA VAL A 123 -26.36 10.35 -21.06
C VAL A 123 -25.35 9.34 -21.60
N LYS A 124 -24.54 8.76 -20.72
CA LYS A 124 -23.42 7.88 -21.07
C LYS A 124 -23.35 6.69 -20.12
N GLU A 125 -22.61 5.65 -20.49
CA GLU A 125 -22.26 4.54 -19.58
C GLU A 125 -20.92 4.81 -18.86
N TYR A 126 -20.06 5.63 -19.49
CA TYR A 126 -18.74 6.04 -19.02
C TYR A 126 -18.44 7.42 -19.57
N LYS A 127 -17.82 8.30 -18.78
CA LYS A 127 -17.50 9.66 -19.20
C LYS A 127 -16.21 10.14 -18.55
N GLU A 128 -15.45 10.92 -19.30
CA GLU A 128 -14.29 11.64 -18.79
C GLU A 128 -14.42 13.13 -19.09
N ILE A 129 -13.92 13.94 -18.17
CA ILE A 129 -13.83 15.40 -18.33
C ILE A 129 -12.53 15.91 -17.69
N VAL A 130 -12.22 17.18 -17.97
CA VAL A 130 -11.23 17.94 -17.20
C VAL A 130 -12.00 18.91 -16.31
N ASP A 131 -11.75 18.86 -15.00
CA ASP A 131 -12.35 19.73 -13.99
C ASP A 131 -11.23 20.45 -13.22
N GLY A 132 -11.03 21.73 -13.54
CA GLY A 132 -9.84 22.46 -13.11
C GLY A 132 -8.59 21.94 -13.81
N ASP A 133 -7.61 21.50 -13.02
CA ASP A 133 -6.36 20.86 -13.45
C ASP A 133 -6.42 19.33 -13.40
N ARG A 134 -7.55 18.76 -12.95
CA ARG A 134 -7.70 17.30 -12.78
C ARG A 134 -8.52 16.67 -13.90
N ARG A 135 -8.15 15.45 -14.30
CA ARG A 135 -8.96 14.60 -15.17
C ARG A 135 -9.86 13.74 -14.30
N VAL A 136 -11.16 13.80 -14.56
CA VAL A 136 -12.18 13.05 -13.80
C VAL A 136 -12.76 11.99 -14.70
N ILE A 137 -12.57 10.73 -14.30
CA ILE A 137 -13.14 9.55 -14.93
C ILE A 137 -14.38 9.16 -14.14
N MET A 138 -15.47 8.84 -14.83
CA MET A 138 -16.76 8.55 -14.22
C MET A 138 -17.39 7.30 -14.82
N SER A 139 -17.74 6.36 -13.94
CA SER A 139 -18.56 5.17 -14.23
C SER A 139 -19.47 4.94 -13.04
N HIS A 140 -20.66 4.39 -13.24
CA HIS A 140 -21.46 3.93 -12.10
C HIS A 140 -20.73 2.83 -11.32
N TYR A 141 -20.10 1.89 -12.04
CA TYR A 141 -19.35 0.80 -11.43
C TYR A 141 -17.92 1.21 -11.07
N PRO A 142 -17.37 0.71 -9.95
CA PRO A 142 -15.98 0.93 -9.57
C PRO A 142 -15.03 0.35 -10.63
N ILE A 143 -14.04 1.15 -11.03
CA ILE A 143 -12.93 0.71 -11.87
C ILE A 143 -11.65 1.01 -11.08
N PRO A 144 -11.09 0.03 -10.34
CA PRO A 144 -9.92 0.27 -9.49
C PRO A 144 -8.62 0.55 -10.27
N PHE A 145 -8.54 0.07 -11.52
CA PHE A 145 -7.41 0.25 -12.42
C PHE A 145 -7.90 0.89 -13.71
N TYR A 146 -7.46 2.10 -13.96
CA TYR A 146 -7.95 2.96 -15.04
C TYR A 146 -6.80 3.68 -15.74
N GLU A 147 -7.09 4.33 -16.86
CA GLU A 147 -6.06 5.05 -17.61
C GLU A 147 -5.45 6.17 -16.75
N ASP A 148 -4.13 6.19 -16.67
CA ASP A 148 -3.35 7.11 -15.84
C ASP A 148 -3.65 7.02 -14.33
N ASP A 149 -4.02 5.84 -13.83
CA ASP A 149 -4.24 5.57 -12.40
C ASP A 149 -3.01 5.73 -11.50
N TYR A 150 -1.84 6.03 -12.08
CA TYR A 150 -0.60 6.40 -11.40
C TYR A 150 -0.43 7.92 -11.17
N SER A 151 -1.32 8.74 -11.73
CA SER A 151 -1.26 10.20 -11.64
C SER A 151 -2.15 10.76 -10.52
N GLU A 152 -1.60 11.67 -9.71
CA GLU A 152 -2.34 12.36 -8.64
C GLU A 152 -3.45 13.27 -9.19
N ASP A 153 -3.32 13.72 -10.44
CA ASP A 153 -4.28 14.58 -11.11
C ASP A 153 -5.43 13.82 -11.79
N VAL A 154 -5.47 12.48 -11.68
CA VAL A 154 -6.50 11.64 -12.30
C VAL A 154 -7.31 10.92 -11.24
N VAL A 155 -8.61 11.24 -11.20
CA VAL A 155 -9.54 10.74 -10.19
C VAL A 155 -10.65 9.94 -10.86
N MET A 156 -10.90 8.74 -10.34
CA MET A 156 -12.02 7.90 -10.75
C MET A 156 -13.17 8.01 -9.75
N LEU A 157 -14.31 8.53 -10.17
CA LEU A 157 -15.52 8.60 -9.35
C LEU A 157 -16.47 7.45 -9.71
N TYR A 158 -17.06 6.83 -8.69
CA TYR A 158 -18.00 5.72 -8.87
C TYR A 158 -19.16 5.72 -7.85
N GLY A 159 -20.25 5.02 -8.17
CA GLY A 159 -21.39 4.77 -7.27
C GLY A 159 -21.54 3.28 -6.99
N HIS A 160 -22.75 2.74 -7.08
CA HIS A 160 -23.10 1.30 -7.10
C HIS A 160 -22.79 0.48 -5.83
N VAL A 161 -21.72 0.80 -5.12
CA VAL A 161 -21.26 0.04 -3.96
C VAL A 161 -21.75 0.73 -2.70
N HIS A 162 -22.81 0.18 -2.14
CA HIS A 162 -23.50 0.66 -0.95
C HIS A 162 -22.73 0.35 0.34
N ASN A 163 -23.28 0.63 1.52
CA ASN A 163 -22.63 0.33 2.80
C ASN A 163 -22.70 -1.18 3.13
N THR A 164 -22.10 -1.98 2.26
CA THR A 164 -22.15 -3.45 2.26
C THR A 164 -20.75 -4.06 2.39
N ARG A 165 -20.66 -5.39 2.38
CA ARG A 165 -19.38 -6.11 2.47
C ARG A 165 -18.49 -5.84 1.24
N GLU A 166 -19.08 -5.62 0.08
CA GLU A 166 -18.38 -5.25 -1.16
C GLU A 166 -17.61 -3.94 -0.99
N TYR A 167 -18.18 -3.00 -0.23
CA TYR A 167 -17.48 -1.74 0.07
C TYR A 167 -16.23 -1.97 0.92
N ALA A 168 -16.30 -2.86 1.91
CA ALA A 168 -15.14 -3.25 2.70
C ALA A 168 -14.03 -3.86 1.83
N TYR A 169 -14.38 -4.69 0.84
CA TYR A 169 -13.41 -5.24 -0.12
C TYR A 169 -12.76 -4.16 -0.98
N LEU A 170 -13.52 -3.17 -1.45
CA LEU A 170 -12.94 -2.05 -2.20
C LEU A 170 -12.02 -1.19 -1.34
N CYS A 171 -12.36 -0.95 -0.07
CA CYS A 171 -11.47 -0.27 0.86
C CYS A 171 -10.15 -1.05 1.04
N GLU A 172 -10.22 -2.37 1.21
CA GLU A 172 -9.02 -3.22 1.34
C GLU A 172 -8.18 -3.21 0.07
N LEU A 173 -8.79 -3.33 -1.11
CA LEU A 173 -8.10 -3.25 -2.39
C LEU A 173 -7.41 -1.89 -2.56
N ARG A 174 -8.13 -0.80 -2.31
CA ARG A 174 -7.60 0.56 -2.41
C ARG A 174 -6.40 0.76 -1.49
N MET A 175 -6.48 0.27 -0.26
CA MET A 175 -5.38 0.27 0.70
C MET A 175 -4.17 -0.49 0.16
N GLN A 176 -4.36 -1.71 -0.37
CA GLN A 176 -3.25 -2.49 -0.92
C GLN A 176 -2.58 -1.76 -2.10
N ILE A 177 -3.36 -1.07 -2.94
CA ILE A 177 -2.82 -0.25 -4.03
C ILE A 177 -1.98 0.89 -3.46
N LYS A 178 -2.53 1.68 -2.53
CA LYS A 178 -1.83 2.81 -1.88
C LYS A 178 -0.55 2.37 -1.18
N ASN A 179 -0.56 1.26 -0.45
CA ASN A 179 0.62 0.75 0.26
C ASN A 179 1.73 0.26 -0.68
N ASN A 180 1.38 -0.12 -1.92
CA ASN A 180 2.34 -0.53 -2.94
C ASN A 180 2.79 0.62 -3.86
N TYR A 181 2.25 1.83 -3.65
CA TYR A 181 2.64 3.02 -4.39
C TYR A 181 4.08 3.40 -4.08
N VAL A 182 4.85 3.63 -5.13
CA VAL A 182 6.20 4.16 -5.04
C VAL A 182 6.27 5.36 -5.99
N PRO A 183 6.48 6.59 -5.49
CA PRO A 183 6.54 7.77 -6.34
C PRO A 183 7.51 7.62 -7.52
N GLY A 184 7.08 8.05 -8.70
CA GLY A 184 7.89 8.01 -9.93
C GLY A 184 8.03 6.62 -10.58
N THR A 185 7.32 5.59 -10.12
CA THR A 185 7.38 4.24 -10.70
C THR A 185 6.24 3.90 -11.66
N GLY A 186 5.32 4.84 -11.92
CA GLY A 186 4.15 4.61 -12.76
C GLY A 186 3.17 3.58 -12.19
N ARG A 187 3.24 3.31 -10.87
CA ARG A 187 2.33 2.40 -10.19
C ARG A 187 1.02 3.09 -9.83
N PRO A 188 -0.12 2.36 -9.83
CA PRO A 188 -1.40 2.91 -9.45
C PRO A 188 -1.38 3.50 -8.03
N ILE A 189 -2.03 4.63 -7.84
CA ILE A 189 -2.13 5.32 -6.54
C ILE A 189 -3.47 5.07 -5.83
N GLY A 190 -4.42 4.44 -6.52
CA GLY A 190 -5.73 4.11 -5.95
C GLY A 190 -6.63 5.32 -5.74
N ASN A 191 -6.63 6.28 -6.67
CA ASN A 191 -7.50 7.47 -6.64
C ASN A 191 -8.92 7.21 -7.18
N PHE A 192 -9.54 6.11 -6.74
CA PHE A 192 -10.96 5.82 -7.01
C PHE A 192 -11.82 6.08 -5.77
N ILE A 193 -12.82 6.97 -5.89
CA ILE A 193 -13.62 7.49 -4.78
C ILE A 193 -15.11 7.23 -5.03
N ASN A 194 -15.79 6.69 -4.02
CA ASN A 194 -17.24 6.45 -4.06
C ASN A 194 -18.00 7.75 -3.81
N VAL A 195 -18.93 8.10 -4.69
CA VAL A 195 -19.79 9.31 -4.61
C VAL A 195 -21.27 8.97 -4.41
N GLY A 196 -21.56 7.74 -4.00
CA GLY A 196 -22.89 7.34 -3.56
C GLY A 196 -23.42 8.24 -2.45
N CYS A 197 -24.68 8.67 -2.56
CA CYS A 197 -25.24 9.72 -1.71
C CYS A 197 -25.25 9.37 -0.21
N MET A 198 -25.34 8.08 0.13
CA MET A 198 -25.27 7.51 1.47
C MET A 198 -23.88 7.59 2.12
N MET A 199 -22.83 7.86 1.36
CA MET A 199 -21.48 7.93 1.91
C MET A 199 -21.34 9.15 2.85
N PRO A 200 -20.64 9.03 4.00
CA PRO A 200 -20.56 10.10 5.00
C PRO A 200 -20.04 11.45 4.48
N TRP A 201 -19.14 11.47 3.50
CA TRP A 201 -18.62 12.70 2.90
C TRP A 201 -19.57 13.33 1.86
N MET A 202 -20.45 12.53 1.27
CA MET A 202 -21.50 13.02 0.39
C MET A 202 -22.65 13.56 1.25
N ASN A 203 -23.07 12.79 2.25
CA ASN A 203 -24.16 13.10 3.17
C ASN A 203 -25.42 13.58 2.42
N TYR A 204 -25.82 12.80 1.42
CA TYR A 204 -27.01 12.98 0.60
C TYR A 204 -27.06 14.28 -0.22
N MET A 205 -25.93 14.98 -0.35
CA MET A 205 -25.83 16.27 -1.04
C MET A 205 -24.79 16.19 -2.17
N PRO A 206 -25.05 16.74 -3.36
CA PRO A 206 -24.03 16.85 -4.41
C PRO A 206 -22.81 17.63 -3.92
N ARG A 207 -21.61 17.16 -4.27
CA ARG A 207 -20.33 17.76 -3.87
C ARG A 207 -19.50 18.14 -5.08
N THR A 208 -18.72 19.20 -4.95
CA THR A 208 -17.66 19.55 -5.90
C THR A 208 -16.51 18.53 -5.81
N LEU A 209 -15.64 18.48 -6.84
CA LEU A 209 -14.49 17.58 -6.83
C LEU A 209 -13.56 17.83 -5.63
N ASP A 210 -13.28 19.11 -5.33
CA ASP A 210 -12.41 19.49 -4.21
C ASP A 210 -12.99 19.03 -2.87
N GLU A 211 -14.30 19.22 -2.65
CA GLU A 211 -14.97 18.73 -1.43
C GLU A 211 -14.87 17.21 -1.28
N ILE A 212 -15.00 16.47 -2.39
CA ILE A 212 -14.89 15.00 -2.40
C ILE A 212 -13.48 14.55 -2.05
N ILE A 213 -12.46 15.12 -2.70
CA ILE A 213 -11.05 14.77 -2.47
C ILE A 213 -10.65 15.11 -1.03
N MET A 214 -10.95 16.32 -0.56
CA MET A 214 -10.63 16.76 0.80
C MET A 214 -11.27 15.85 1.86
N ALA A 215 -12.53 15.48 1.66
CA ALA A 215 -13.23 14.63 2.62
C ALA A 215 -12.73 13.17 2.58
N ASP A 216 -12.35 12.66 1.42
CA ASP A 216 -11.72 11.35 1.28
C ASP A 216 -10.33 11.31 1.97
N GLU A 217 -9.52 12.36 1.80
CA GLU A 217 -8.24 12.52 2.49
C GLU A 217 -8.41 12.58 4.01
N GLU A 218 -9.34 13.40 4.52
CA GLU A 218 -9.61 13.54 5.95
C GLU A 218 -10.17 12.24 6.57
N ARG A 219 -10.99 11.51 5.82
CA ARG A 219 -11.47 10.19 6.26
C ARG A 219 -10.33 9.21 6.44
N ASN A 220 -9.42 9.15 5.47
CA ASN A 220 -8.28 8.23 5.47
C ASN A 220 -7.16 8.69 6.43
N ARG A 221 -7.23 9.92 6.94
CA ARG A 221 -6.38 10.39 8.03
C ARG A 221 -6.59 9.55 9.30
N LEU A 222 -5.51 8.96 9.78
CA LEU A 222 -5.48 8.26 11.07
C LEU A 222 -5.27 9.28 12.19
N THR A 223 -6.29 9.48 13.02
CA THR A 223 -6.17 10.28 14.24
C THR A 223 -5.75 9.38 15.41
N PRO A 224 -5.21 9.95 16.51
CA PRO A 224 -4.90 9.18 17.72
C PRO A 224 -6.10 8.37 18.23
N GLU A 225 -7.30 8.91 18.15
CA GLU A 225 -8.54 8.27 18.60
C GLU A 225 -8.89 7.07 17.71
N LYS A 226 -8.78 7.21 16.37
CA LYS A 226 -9.02 6.11 15.43
C LYS A 226 -7.99 4.98 15.62
N ILE A 227 -6.72 5.32 15.81
CA ILE A 227 -5.65 4.34 16.09
C ILE A 227 -5.94 3.63 17.42
N THR A 228 -6.29 4.38 18.46
CA THR A 228 -6.61 3.83 19.78
C THR A 228 -7.79 2.86 19.70
N ALA A 229 -8.90 3.27 19.08
CA ALA A 229 -10.09 2.44 18.94
C ALA A 229 -9.83 1.15 18.14
N ALA A 230 -9.02 1.23 17.07
CA ALA A 230 -8.66 0.06 16.27
C ALA A 230 -7.76 -0.93 17.03
N CYS A 231 -6.87 -0.44 17.89
CA CYS A 231 -5.86 -1.26 18.54
C CYS A 231 -6.19 -1.68 19.98
N GLU A 232 -7.17 -1.06 20.66
CA GLU A 232 -7.46 -1.30 22.09
C GLU A 232 -7.73 -2.78 22.42
N GLY A 233 -8.47 -3.47 21.55
CA GLY A 233 -8.73 -4.91 21.70
C GLY A 233 -7.46 -5.76 21.53
N ILE A 234 -6.56 -5.34 20.65
CA ILE A 234 -5.30 -6.02 20.35
C ILE A 234 -4.34 -5.82 21.53
N PHE A 235 -4.18 -4.59 22.02
CA PHE A 235 -3.34 -4.29 23.18
C PHE A 235 -3.77 -5.09 24.42
N ARG A 236 -5.09 -5.19 24.67
CA ARG A 236 -5.62 -6.06 25.73
C ARG A 236 -5.32 -7.54 25.52
N LYS A 237 -5.52 -8.05 24.30
CA LYS A 237 -5.24 -9.45 23.95
C LYS A 237 -3.78 -9.83 24.19
N TYR A 238 -2.85 -8.90 23.90
CA TYR A 238 -1.42 -9.14 24.02
C TYR A 238 -0.82 -8.68 25.35
N ASN A 239 -1.62 -8.21 26.31
CA ASN A 239 -1.16 -7.76 27.63
C ASN A 239 -0.11 -6.63 27.56
N VAL A 240 -0.41 -5.62 26.75
CA VAL A 240 0.36 -4.38 26.65
C VAL A 240 -0.02 -3.47 27.82
N ASP A 241 0.97 -3.01 28.59
CA ASP A 241 0.78 -2.23 29.81
C ASP A 241 0.49 -0.75 29.51
N TYR A 242 1.25 -0.14 28.59
CA TYR A 242 0.96 1.19 28.04
C TYR A 242 1.45 1.34 26.60
N VAL A 243 0.85 2.28 25.86
CA VAL A 243 1.22 2.61 24.49
C VAL A 243 1.33 4.13 24.33
N ASP A 244 2.45 4.59 23.80
CA ASP A 244 2.61 5.96 23.32
C ASP A 244 2.56 5.98 21.79
N LEU A 245 1.70 6.84 21.24
CA LEU A 245 1.78 7.24 19.84
C LEU A 245 2.86 8.31 19.70
N ILE A 246 3.75 8.18 18.71
CA ILE A 246 4.82 9.16 18.46
C ILE A 246 4.74 9.67 17.01
N GLY A 247 5.12 10.94 16.81
CA GLY A 247 5.22 11.57 15.50
C GLY A 247 3.98 12.36 15.09
N ARG A 248 3.84 12.65 13.80
CA ARG A 248 2.83 13.59 13.27
C ARG A 248 1.37 13.18 13.51
N HIS A 249 1.12 11.90 13.74
CA HIS A 249 -0.19 11.40 14.12
C HIS A 249 -0.64 11.94 15.49
N VAL A 250 0.28 12.25 16.41
CA VAL A 250 -0.01 12.85 17.72
C VAL A 250 -0.59 14.26 17.59
N ALA A 251 -0.06 15.05 16.64
CA ALA A 251 -0.47 16.43 16.41
C ALA A 251 -1.74 16.55 15.55
N GLY A 252 -2.28 15.43 15.04
CA GLY A 252 -3.37 15.46 14.05
C GLY A 252 -2.93 15.96 12.66
N GLU A 253 -1.64 16.14 12.45
CA GLU A 253 -1.07 16.73 11.23
C GLU A 253 -0.65 15.68 10.18
N SER A 254 -0.83 14.39 10.47
CA SER A 254 -0.42 13.30 9.57
C SER A 254 -1.15 13.31 8.23
N THR A 255 -0.51 12.82 7.17
CA THR A 255 -1.13 12.58 5.86
C THR A 255 -1.38 11.08 5.62
N ASP A 256 -2.16 10.74 4.59
CA ASP A 256 -2.60 9.36 4.36
C ASP A 256 -1.43 8.36 4.18
N GLY A 257 -0.30 8.78 3.61
CA GLY A 257 0.86 7.90 3.39
C GLY A 257 1.82 7.73 4.58
N GLU A 258 1.60 8.38 5.72
CA GLU A 258 2.58 8.39 6.81
C GLU A 258 2.54 7.13 7.69
N THR A 259 3.73 6.60 8.01
CA THR A 259 3.92 5.47 8.94
C THR A 259 3.48 5.86 10.36
N VAL A 260 2.80 4.93 11.03
CA VAL A 260 2.41 5.08 12.44
C VAL A 260 3.54 4.55 13.33
N TYR A 261 3.98 5.36 14.29
CA TYR A 261 5.01 4.97 15.26
C TYR A 261 4.37 4.76 16.62
N LEU A 262 4.47 3.54 17.15
CA LEU A 262 3.98 3.18 18.47
C LEU A 262 5.16 2.77 19.35
N VAL A 263 5.22 3.31 20.56
CA VAL A 263 6.03 2.76 21.64
C VAL A 263 5.11 1.95 22.52
N VAL A 264 5.33 0.64 22.61
CA VAL A 264 4.51 -0.26 23.42
C VAL A 264 5.34 -0.78 24.58
N SER A 265 4.78 -0.80 25.78
CA SER A 265 5.40 -1.40 26.95
C SER A 265 4.60 -2.60 27.44
N GLY A 266 5.29 -3.50 28.15
CA GLY A 266 4.76 -4.77 28.60
C GLY A 266 5.58 -5.93 28.07
N GLY A 267 5.48 -7.07 28.73
CA GLY A 267 6.27 -8.28 28.46
C GLY A 267 5.98 -8.98 27.11
N VAL A 268 5.49 -8.23 26.11
CA VAL A 268 5.12 -8.75 24.79
C VAL A 268 6.38 -8.94 23.96
N THR A 269 6.89 -10.16 23.94
CA THR A 269 8.13 -10.51 23.24
C THR A 269 7.92 -11.63 22.23
N GLY A 270 8.95 -11.92 21.42
CA GLY A 270 8.97 -13.09 20.54
C GLY A 270 7.82 -13.13 19.51
N LEU A 271 7.14 -14.28 19.42
CA LEU A 271 6.04 -14.50 18.48
C LEU A 271 4.79 -13.68 18.82
N ASN A 272 4.57 -13.39 20.11
CA ASN A 272 3.46 -12.56 20.55
C ASN A 272 3.64 -11.11 20.08
N PHE A 273 4.87 -10.60 20.10
CA PHE A 273 5.19 -9.30 19.52
C PHE A 273 4.90 -9.25 18.01
N PHE A 274 5.32 -10.29 17.28
CA PHE A 274 5.08 -10.36 15.83
C PHE A 274 3.59 -10.48 15.49
N GLY A 275 2.85 -11.33 16.22
CA GLY A 275 1.40 -11.48 16.06
C GLY A 275 0.65 -10.18 16.36
N MET A 276 1.04 -9.49 17.44
CA MET A 276 0.51 -8.18 17.77
C MET A 276 0.81 -7.16 16.67
N TRP A 277 2.04 -7.10 16.16
CA TRP A 277 2.43 -6.19 15.09
C TRP A 277 1.62 -6.41 13.81
N GLU A 278 1.45 -7.66 13.38
CA GLU A 278 0.61 -8.02 12.23
C GLU A 278 -0.87 -7.64 12.43
N GLU A 279 -1.42 -7.90 13.61
CA GLU A 279 -2.81 -7.55 13.93
C GLU A 279 -3.01 -6.03 13.97
N ILE A 280 -2.07 -5.27 14.55
CA ILE A 280 -2.12 -3.80 14.56
C ILE A 280 -2.01 -3.25 13.15
N LYS A 281 -1.05 -3.74 12.36
CA LYS A 281 -0.86 -3.34 10.95
C LYS A 281 -2.13 -3.54 10.13
N ARG A 282 -2.83 -4.66 10.36
CA ARG A 282 -4.13 -4.93 9.73
C ARG A 282 -5.23 -4.02 10.26
N ALA A 283 -5.30 -3.81 11.57
CA ALA A 283 -6.37 -3.02 12.18
C ALA A 283 -6.31 -1.54 11.82
N ILE A 284 -5.10 -0.96 11.71
CA ILE A 284 -4.94 0.45 11.34
C ILE A 284 -4.75 0.66 9.84
N HIS A 285 -4.62 -0.42 9.08
CA HIS A 285 -4.55 -0.37 7.62
C HIS A 285 -3.37 0.47 7.06
N LYS A 286 -2.26 0.57 7.82
CA LYS A 286 -1.04 1.31 7.45
C LYS A 286 0.24 0.62 7.94
N GLU A 287 1.38 1.03 7.40
CA GLU A 287 2.68 0.64 7.96
C GLU A 287 2.82 1.13 9.41
N VAL A 288 3.30 0.24 10.27
CA VAL A 288 3.43 0.49 11.71
C VAL A 288 4.81 0.09 12.15
N ILE A 289 5.50 1.02 12.79
CA ILE A 289 6.74 0.76 13.49
C ILE A 289 6.42 0.71 14.97
N ILE A 290 6.63 -0.46 15.57
CA ILE A 290 6.46 -0.67 17.00
C ILE A 290 7.85 -0.79 17.61
N THR A 291 8.12 0.01 18.65
CA THR A 291 9.31 -0.13 19.48
C THR A 291 8.90 -0.39 20.93
N THR A 292 9.71 -1.10 21.67
CA THR A 292 9.60 -1.16 23.14
C THR A 292 10.51 -0.10 23.76
N PRO A 293 10.19 0.46 24.94
CA PRO A 293 11.19 1.14 25.74
C PRO A 293 12.38 0.21 25.93
N ASP A 294 13.60 0.70 25.74
CA ASP A 294 14.83 -0.05 26.03
C ASP A 294 14.86 -0.41 27.52
N ASN A 295 14.30 -1.56 27.86
CA ASN A 295 14.54 -2.23 29.12
C ASN A 295 15.57 -3.32 28.83
N ASP A 296 16.66 -3.33 29.60
CA ASP A 296 17.61 -4.44 29.65
C ASP A 296 16.82 -5.75 29.71
N LYS A 297 16.93 -6.58 28.65
CA LYS A 297 16.23 -7.86 28.59
C LYS A 297 16.55 -8.66 29.84
N THR A 298 15.53 -9.14 30.53
CA THR A 298 15.74 -10.00 31.69
C THR A 298 16.45 -11.29 31.25
N LYS A 299 17.16 -11.93 32.19
CA LYS A 299 17.91 -13.16 31.91
C LYS A 299 17.03 -14.27 31.32
N GLU A 300 15.76 -14.32 31.71
CA GLU A 300 14.76 -15.28 31.23
C GLU A 300 14.35 -15.01 29.78
N GLU A 301 14.13 -13.74 29.41
CA GLU A 301 13.79 -13.31 28.04
C GLU A 301 14.97 -13.50 27.06
N VAL A 302 16.20 -13.26 27.51
CA VAL A 302 17.41 -13.58 26.73
C VAL A 302 17.47 -15.08 26.44
N GLU A 303 17.16 -15.90 27.45
CA GLU A 303 17.21 -17.35 27.30
C GLU A 303 16.11 -17.89 26.38
N GLU A 304 14.89 -17.36 26.47
CA GLU A 304 13.78 -17.72 25.59
C GLU A 304 14.03 -17.29 24.14
N LEU A 305 14.55 -16.07 23.93
CA LEU A 305 14.93 -15.56 22.61
C LEU A 305 16.05 -16.39 21.97
N THR A 306 17.07 -16.77 22.75
CA THR A 306 18.14 -17.67 22.29
C THR A 306 17.56 -19.02 21.88
N LYS A 307 16.68 -19.62 22.70
CA LYS A 307 16.02 -20.90 22.38
C LYS A 307 15.21 -20.80 21.08
N TYR A 308 14.38 -19.77 20.93
CA TYR A 308 13.58 -19.56 19.73
C TYR A 308 14.43 -19.44 18.45
N ARG A 309 15.51 -18.65 18.50
CA ARG A 309 16.41 -18.45 17.35
C ARG A 309 17.17 -19.74 16.98
N LEU A 310 17.58 -20.53 17.96
CA LEU A 310 18.17 -21.84 17.73
C LEU A 310 17.18 -22.83 17.12
N GLU A 311 15.94 -22.89 17.62
CA GLU A 311 14.90 -23.75 17.03
C GLU A 311 14.54 -23.34 15.60
N LYS A 312 14.62 -22.04 15.29
CA LYS A 312 14.48 -21.54 13.92
C LYS A 312 15.65 -21.96 13.02
N ALA A 313 16.88 -21.92 13.53
CA ALA A 313 18.05 -22.41 12.81
C ALA A 313 17.94 -23.91 12.49
N LYS A 314 17.54 -24.73 13.48
CA LYS A 314 17.31 -26.18 13.30
C LYS A 314 16.26 -26.48 12.24
N ARG A 315 15.09 -25.82 12.28
CA ARG A 315 14.05 -25.99 11.26
C ARG A 315 14.53 -25.62 9.86
N ASN A 316 15.35 -24.58 9.73
CA ASN A 316 15.94 -24.25 8.43
C ASN A 316 16.87 -25.37 7.94
N LEU A 317 17.58 -26.09 8.82
CA LEU A 317 18.43 -27.23 8.45
C LEU A 317 17.62 -28.46 8.06
N GLU A 318 16.55 -28.77 8.78
CA GLU A 318 15.62 -29.86 8.42
C GLU A 318 15.05 -29.67 7.00
N VAL A 319 14.68 -28.42 6.67
CA VAL A 319 14.19 -28.08 5.33
C VAL A 319 15.29 -28.21 4.26
N VAL A 320 16.55 -27.98 4.61
CA VAL A 320 17.67 -28.12 3.66
C VAL A 320 17.81 -29.57 3.20
N ASP A 321 17.64 -30.55 4.09
CA ASP A 321 17.76 -31.96 3.74
C ASP A 321 16.71 -32.36 2.69
N CYS A 322 15.45 -31.95 2.86
CA CYS A 322 14.41 -32.17 1.85
C CYS A 322 14.71 -31.46 0.52
N LEU A 323 15.19 -30.21 0.57
CA LEU A 323 15.54 -29.45 -0.63
C LEU A 323 16.74 -30.04 -1.37
N LEU A 324 17.64 -30.74 -0.68
CA LEU A 324 18.75 -31.46 -1.28
C LEU A 324 18.30 -32.75 -1.98
N GLU A 325 17.37 -33.49 -1.37
CA GLU A 325 16.80 -34.72 -1.94
C GLU A 325 16.07 -34.43 -3.26
N ASP A 326 15.33 -33.32 -3.29
CA ASP A 326 14.58 -32.86 -4.48
C ASP A 326 15.42 -32.02 -5.46
N GLU A 327 16.74 -31.96 -5.27
CA GLU A 327 17.69 -31.24 -6.13
C GLU A 327 17.45 -29.71 -6.27
N PHE A 328 16.73 -29.11 -5.32
CA PHE A 328 16.47 -27.66 -5.22
C PHE A 328 17.65 -26.90 -4.57
N TYR A 329 18.83 -26.99 -5.19
CA TYR A 329 20.10 -26.50 -4.63
C TYR A 329 20.11 -24.99 -4.30
N ASN A 330 19.41 -24.16 -5.09
CA ASN A 330 19.32 -22.72 -4.86
C ASN A 330 18.62 -22.39 -3.52
N PHE A 331 17.48 -23.04 -3.30
CA PHE A 331 16.71 -22.90 -2.07
C PHE A 331 17.47 -23.51 -0.89
N ALA A 332 18.15 -24.64 -1.08
CA ALA A 332 18.97 -25.28 -0.06
C ALA A 332 20.12 -24.36 0.41
N ILE A 333 20.78 -23.64 -0.50
CA ILE A 333 21.83 -22.66 -0.17
C ILE A 333 21.28 -21.48 0.64
N ASN A 334 20.15 -20.95 0.22
CA ASN A 334 19.49 -19.83 0.90
C ASN A 334 19.11 -20.24 2.34
N ARG A 335 18.48 -21.41 2.51
CA ARG A 335 18.06 -21.94 3.81
C ARG A 335 19.24 -22.29 4.72
N SER A 336 20.30 -22.87 4.16
CA SER A 336 21.55 -23.15 4.90
C SER A 336 22.19 -21.86 5.43
N TYR A 337 22.24 -20.79 4.62
CA TYR A 337 22.77 -19.51 5.10
C TYR A 337 21.94 -18.92 6.24
N TYR A 338 20.61 -18.95 6.13
CA TYR A 338 19.73 -18.44 7.18
C TYR A 338 19.74 -19.29 8.45
N ALA A 339 20.01 -20.59 8.37
CA ALA A 339 20.26 -21.43 9.54
C ALA A 339 21.47 -20.93 10.33
N ALA A 340 22.64 -20.80 9.68
CA ALA A 340 23.84 -20.23 10.33
C ALA A 340 23.61 -18.80 10.84
N PHE A 341 22.84 -17.99 10.12
CA PHE A 341 22.53 -16.62 10.52
C PHE A 341 21.65 -16.53 11.77
N ASP A 342 20.59 -17.32 11.84
CA ASP A 342 19.69 -17.37 13.00
C ASP A 342 20.44 -17.95 14.23
N ALA A 343 21.33 -18.92 14.04
CA ALA A 343 22.19 -19.46 15.10
C ALA A 343 23.17 -18.40 15.65
N MET A 344 23.87 -17.63 14.79
CA MET A 344 24.70 -16.50 15.23
C MET A 344 23.90 -15.44 16.00
N ARG A 345 22.67 -15.13 15.57
CA ARG A 345 21.78 -14.20 16.28
C ARG A 345 21.31 -14.75 17.63
N ALA A 346 21.21 -16.07 17.77
CA ALA A 346 20.89 -16.71 19.04
C ALA A 346 22.04 -16.56 20.04
N VAL A 347 23.28 -16.71 19.57
CA VAL A 347 24.50 -16.54 20.35
C VAL A 347 24.67 -15.07 20.75
N ASN A 348 24.64 -14.14 19.80
CA ASN A 348 24.76 -12.70 20.08
C ASN A 348 23.67 -12.16 21.01
N ALA A 349 22.47 -12.74 21.00
CA ALA A 349 21.40 -12.35 21.92
C ALA A 349 21.79 -12.52 23.40
N ARG A 350 22.73 -13.43 23.71
CA ARG A 350 23.25 -13.63 25.07
C ARG A 350 24.06 -12.44 25.58
N ASP A 351 24.61 -11.63 24.67
CA ASP A 351 25.30 -10.38 25.00
C ASP A 351 24.36 -9.17 24.96
N GLY A 352 23.05 -9.39 24.81
CA GLY A 352 22.08 -8.33 24.55
C GLY A 352 22.22 -7.69 23.16
N PHE A 353 23.07 -8.22 22.28
CA PHE A 353 23.35 -7.64 20.97
C PHE A 353 22.43 -8.20 19.88
N ASP A 354 21.90 -7.31 19.05
CA ASP A 354 21.21 -7.67 17.81
C ASP A 354 21.42 -6.61 16.72
N SER A 355 21.28 -7.01 15.45
CA SER A 355 21.41 -6.08 14.34
C SER A 355 20.50 -6.48 13.18
N SER A 356 19.89 -5.48 12.55
CA SER A 356 19.16 -5.65 11.28
C SER A 356 20.11 -5.86 10.08
N LYS A 357 21.40 -5.52 10.22
CA LYS A 357 22.41 -5.69 9.17
C LYS A 357 23.12 -7.03 9.32
N HIS A 358 23.17 -7.81 8.24
CA HIS A 358 23.84 -9.11 8.21
C HIS A 358 25.33 -9.00 8.59
N SER A 359 26.02 -7.98 8.07
CA SER A 359 27.42 -7.69 8.39
C SER A 359 27.63 -7.34 9.86
N GLY A 360 26.67 -6.69 10.52
CA GLY A 360 26.72 -6.34 11.94
C GLY A 360 26.68 -7.58 12.84
N VAL A 361 25.76 -8.50 12.56
CA VAL A 361 25.66 -9.80 13.27
C VAL A 361 26.96 -10.61 13.14
N ILE A 362 27.50 -10.71 11.92
CA ILE A 362 28.72 -11.48 11.62
C ILE A 362 29.95 -10.83 12.29
N ALA A 363 30.07 -9.51 12.25
CA ALA A 363 31.20 -8.80 12.85
C ALA A 363 31.23 -8.99 14.36
N HIS A 364 30.09 -8.81 15.03
CA HIS A 364 29.96 -9.02 16.48
C HIS A 364 30.27 -10.46 16.87
N PHE A 365 29.73 -11.44 16.14
CA PHE A 365 29.98 -12.86 16.39
C PHE A 365 31.47 -13.21 16.27
N ASN A 366 32.11 -12.79 15.18
CA ASN A 366 33.54 -13.03 14.98
C ASN A 366 34.41 -12.38 16.05
N GLN A 367 34.06 -11.17 16.47
CA GLN A 367 34.84 -10.41 17.46
C GLN A 367 34.76 -11.04 18.85
N ASN A 368 33.58 -11.47 19.28
CA ASN A 368 33.34 -11.89 20.66
C ASN A 368 33.43 -13.41 20.87
N TYR A 369 33.28 -14.20 19.81
CA TYR A 369 33.19 -15.67 19.92
C TYR A 369 34.26 -16.43 19.12
N VAL A 370 34.61 -15.96 17.93
CA VAL A 370 35.67 -16.62 17.14
C VAL A 370 37.07 -16.18 17.61
N LYS A 371 37.29 -14.87 17.78
CA LYS A 371 38.60 -14.35 18.25
C LYS A 371 38.95 -14.77 19.68
N THR A 372 37.93 -15.05 20.50
CA THR A 372 38.09 -15.51 21.89
C THR A 372 38.34 -17.02 21.98
N GLY A 373 38.22 -17.75 20.86
CA GLY A 373 38.44 -19.20 20.79
C GLY A 373 37.25 -20.06 21.22
N LEU A 374 36.09 -19.45 21.49
CA LEU A 374 34.85 -20.19 21.79
C LEU A 374 34.31 -20.92 20.55
N PHE A 375 34.55 -20.36 19.37
CA PHE A 375 34.30 -21.01 18.07
C PHE A 375 35.59 -21.03 17.25
N ASP A 376 35.77 -22.07 16.46
CA ASP A 376 36.98 -22.22 15.66
C ASP A 376 37.06 -21.20 14.51
N ALA A 377 38.28 -20.99 13.99
CA ALA A 377 38.49 -20.09 12.87
C ALA A 377 37.86 -20.59 11.56
N GLU A 378 37.54 -21.89 11.45
CA GLU A 378 36.86 -22.48 10.29
C GLU A 378 35.39 -22.07 10.22
N THR A 379 34.75 -21.83 11.36
CA THR A 379 33.38 -21.33 11.50
C THR A 379 33.23 -19.98 10.79
N SER A 380 34.15 -19.05 11.05
CA SER A 380 34.18 -17.74 10.38
C SER A 380 34.38 -17.85 8.87
N LYS A 381 35.28 -18.75 8.43
CA LYS A 381 35.51 -19.02 7.01
C LYS A 381 34.27 -19.62 6.34
N GLY A 382 33.56 -20.51 7.04
CA GLY A 382 32.30 -21.11 6.59
C GLY A 382 31.20 -20.07 6.42
N ILE A 383 30.99 -19.20 7.41
CA ILE A 383 30.00 -18.11 7.34
C ILE A 383 30.29 -17.18 6.16
N LYS A 384 31.56 -16.78 5.98
CA LYS A 384 31.97 -15.93 4.86
C LYS A 384 31.68 -16.59 3.51
N ARG A 385 32.03 -17.87 3.36
CA ARG A 385 31.74 -18.65 2.14
C ARG A 385 30.24 -18.77 1.88
N ALA A 386 29.44 -19.06 2.91
CA ALA A 386 27.98 -19.14 2.82
C ALA A 386 27.35 -17.80 2.36
N SER A 387 27.81 -16.67 2.90
CA SER A 387 27.36 -15.34 2.50
C SER A 387 27.68 -15.05 1.03
N THR A 388 28.93 -15.30 0.61
CA THR A 388 29.37 -15.12 -0.77
C THR A 388 28.61 -16.01 -1.74
N LEU A 389 28.34 -17.27 -1.37
CA LEU A 389 27.56 -18.19 -2.20
C LEU A 389 26.11 -17.71 -2.39
N ARG A 390 25.46 -17.20 -1.34
CA ARG A 390 24.12 -16.59 -1.43
C ARG A 390 24.11 -15.34 -2.31
N GLU A 391 25.08 -14.45 -2.15
CA GLU A 391 25.18 -13.22 -2.96
C GLU A 391 25.38 -13.55 -4.44
N ASN A 392 26.23 -14.52 -4.74
CA ASN A 392 26.45 -15.00 -6.11
C ASN A 392 25.21 -15.66 -6.70
N LEU A 393 24.38 -16.33 -5.89
CA LEU A 393 23.12 -16.93 -6.32
C LEU A 393 22.09 -15.87 -6.73
N ILE A 394 21.95 -14.82 -5.92
CA ILE A 394 21.08 -13.66 -6.22
C ILE A 394 21.53 -12.95 -7.51
N LEU A 395 22.85 -12.84 -7.71
CA LEU A 395 23.41 -12.27 -8.95
C LEU A 395 23.21 -13.21 -10.15
N GLY A 396 23.28 -14.54 -9.94
CA GLY A 396 23.03 -15.55 -10.96
C GLY A 396 21.58 -15.58 -11.46
N GLU A 397 20.60 -15.55 -10.55
CA GLU A 397 19.17 -15.49 -10.90
C GLU A 397 18.82 -14.21 -11.67
N LYS A 398 19.40 -13.06 -11.26
CA LYS A 398 19.29 -11.79 -11.98
C LYS A 398 19.86 -11.86 -13.40
N ASN A 399 20.92 -12.66 -13.61
CA ASN A 399 21.54 -12.85 -14.93
C ASN A 399 20.78 -13.89 -15.79
N GLU A 400 20.20 -14.94 -15.21
CA GLU A 400 19.34 -15.90 -15.92
C GLU A 400 18.03 -15.27 -16.39
N LEU A 401 17.40 -14.43 -15.56
CA LEU A 401 16.22 -13.63 -15.93
C LEU A 401 16.50 -12.70 -17.13
N ARG A 402 17.75 -12.23 -17.28
CA ARG A 402 18.19 -11.43 -18.45
C ARG A 402 18.49 -12.28 -19.69
N SER A 403 18.85 -13.54 -19.53
CA SER A 403 19.14 -14.46 -20.66
C SER A 403 17.88 -15.03 -21.32
N ARG A 404 16.74 -15.04 -20.61
CA ARG A 404 15.43 -15.46 -21.12
C ARG A 404 14.62 -14.24 -21.55
N SER A 405 14.84 -13.79 -22.78
CA SER A 405 14.04 -12.74 -23.42
C SER A 405 12.54 -13.12 -23.50
N LEU A 406 11.73 -12.55 -22.62
CA LEU A 406 10.35 -12.16 -22.94
C LEU A 406 10.36 -10.63 -23.06
N HIS A 407 10.50 -10.15 -24.29
CA HIS A 407 10.37 -8.74 -24.62
C HIS A 407 8.90 -8.33 -24.51
N ILE A 408 8.58 -7.47 -23.54
CA ILE A 408 7.48 -6.51 -23.67
C ILE A 408 8.04 -5.16 -23.21
N SER A 409 8.12 -4.21 -24.13
CA SER A 409 8.61 -2.85 -23.89
C SER A 409 7.46 -1.93 -23.47
N VAL A 410 7.57 -1.27 -22.31
CA VAL A 410 7.11 0.12 -22.12
C VAL A 410 7.68 0.70 -20.81
N GLY A 411 8.34 1.86 -20.92
CA GLY A 411 8.55 2.83 -19.82
C GLY A 411 9.77 2.60 -18.92
N ARG A 412 10.57 3.66 -18.71
CA ARG A 412 11.90 3.64 -18.07
C ARG A 412 11.87 3.16 -16.61
N ASP A 413 12.50 2.01 -16.35
CA ASP A 413 12.71 1.39 -15.04
C ASP A 413 14.23 1.17 -14.83
N PRO A 414 14.88 1.68 -13.77
CA PRO A 414 16.32 1.49 -13.54
C PRO A 414 16.74 0.03 -13.27
N ILE A 415 15.79 -0.91 -13.18
CA ILE A 415 16.02 -2.35 -13.12
C ILE A 415 15.87 -3.03 -14.50
N ASN A 416 15.08 -2.45 -15.42
CA ASN A 416 14.69 -3.06 -16.70
C ASN A 416 14.97 -2.24 -17.97
N ASP A 417 15.48 -1.00 -17.86
CA ASP A 417 15.99 -0.27 -19.02
C ASP A 417 17.24 -0.99 -19.54
N PRO A 418 17.34 -1.23 -20.87
CA PRO A 418 18.55 -1.80 -21.43
C PRO A 418 19.72 -0.87 -21.11
N ILE A 419 20.70 -1.40 -20.39
CA ILE A 419 21.99 -0.72 -20.25
C ILE A 419 22.49 -0.49 -21.67
N LYS A 420 22.64 0.77 -22.07
CA LYS A 420 23.32 1.13 -23.31
C LYS A 420 24.76 0.68 -23.17
N LEU A 421 25.05 -0.52 -23.69
CA LEU A 421 26.39 -1.00 -23.86
C LEU A 421 27.11 -0.03 -24.80
N SER A 422 28.34 0.34 -24.45
CA SER A 422 29.21 0.97 -25.43
C SER A 422 29.45 0.01 -26.59
N ASP A 423 29.78 0.54 -27.78
CA ASP A 423 30.08 -0.27 -28.97
C ASP A 423 31.11 -1.40 -28.68
N ARG A 424 31.96 -1.19 -27.67
CA ARG A 424 32.94 -2.17 -27.18
C ARG A 424 32.31 -3.32 -26.40
N GLU A 425 31.35 -3.03 -25.54
CA GLU A 425 30.64 -4.02 -24.73
C GLU A 425 29.66 -4.84 -25.56
N GLU A 426 29.04 -4.22 -26.59
CA GLU A 426 28.16 -4.89 -27.55
C GLU A 426 28.94 -5.89 -28.43
N ALA A 427 30.15 -5.52 -28.88
CA ALA A 427 31.03 -6.43 -29.63
C ALA A 427 31.47 -7.67 -28.83
N VAL A 428 31.70 -7.52 -27.51
CA VAL A 428 32.03 -8.65 -26.62
C VAL A 428 30.81 -9.55 -26.42
N TYR A 429 29.62 -8.95 -26.27
CA TYR A 429 28.36 -9.68 -26.13
C TYR A 429 28.04 -10.53 -27.38
N ASP A 430 28.16 -9.95 -28.58
CA ASP A 430 27.89 -10.65 -29.84
C ASP A 430 28.78 -11.87 -30.08
N LEU A 431 30.05 -11.81 -29.65
CA LEU A 431 30.97 -12.95 -29.74
C LEU A 431 30.57 -14.08 -28.78
N LEU A 432 30.17 -13.74 -27.55
CA LEU A 432 29.72 -14.71 -26.54
C LEU A 432 28.37 -15.34 -26.89
N VAL A 433 27.48 -14.61 -27.58
CA VAL A 433 26.21 -15.15 -28.09
C VAL A 433 26.45 -16.16 -29.21
N LYS A 434 27.46 -15.93 -30.07
CA LYS A 434 27.82 -16.86 -31.15
C LYS A 434 28.55 -18.10 -30.64
N ASP A 435 29.44 -17.95 -29.66
CA ASP A 435 30.12 -19.08 -29.02
C ASP A 435 30.48 -18.70 -27.56
N GLY A 436 29.77 -19.31 -26.61
CA GLY A 436 29.95 -19.05 -25.19
C GLY A 436 31.21 -19.66 -24.57
N SER A 437 32.07 -20.30 -25.36
CA SER A 437 33.30 -20.95 -24.88
C SER A 437 34.53 -20.03 -24.88
N TYR A 438 34.43 -18.83 -25.46
CA TYR A 438 35.55 -17.89 -25.54
C TYR A 438 36.09 -17.49 -24.16
N THR A 439 37.41 -17.57 -24.01
CA THR A 439 38.12 -17.12 -22.82
C THR A 439 38.31 -15.60 -22.82
N ARG A 440 38.59 -15.02 -21.64
CA ARG A 440 38.82 -13.56 -21.51
C ARG A 440 39.98 -13.05 -22.37
N ALA A 441 41.01 -13.87 -22.57
CA ALA A 441 42.16 -13.52 -23.41
C ALA A 441 41.78 -13.50 -24.91
N GLU A 442 40.97 -14.46 -25.36
CA GLU A 442 40.50 -14.53 -26.75
C GLU A 442 39.50 -13.41 -27.09
N LEU A 443 38.64 -13.04 -26.13
CA LEU A 443 37.74 -11.90 -26.28
C LEU A 443 38.53 -10.59 -26.34
N ALA A 444 39.55 -10.42 -25.48
CA ALA A 444 40.42 -9.25 -25.47
C ALA A 444 41.17 -9.05 -26.80
N ASP A 445 41.68 -10.14 -27.37
CA ASP A 445 42.38 -10.14 -28.66
C ASP A 445 41.44 -9.81 -29.84
N LYS A 446 40.20 -10.32 -29.80
CA LYS A 446 39.20 -10.11 -30.86
C LYS A 446 38.47 -8.77 -30.80
N THR A 447 38.40 -8.12 -29.64
CA THR A 447 37.68 -6.83 -29.46
C THR A 447 38.59 -5.65 -29.15
N VAL A 448 39.93 -5.87 -29.12
CA VAL A 448 40.95 -4.86 -28.81
C VAL A 448 40.70 -4.20 -27.44
N CYS A 449 40.13 -4.96 -26.50
CA CYS A 449 39.82 -4.52 -25.14
C CYS A 449 40.81 -5.13 -24.13
N ASN A 450 41.07 -4.44 -23.02
CA ASN A 450 41.97 -4.95 -21.99
C ASN A 450 41.31 -6.12 -21.22
N SER A 451 42.02 -7.24 -21.08
CA SER A 451 41.52 -8.50 -20.50
C SER A 451 41.10 -8.39 -19.03
N THR A 452 41.60 -7.38 -18.31
CA THR A 452 41.20 -7.09 -16.92
C THR A 452 39.81 -6.48 -16.78
N VAL A 453 39.23 -5.98 -17.88
CA VAL A 453 37.94 -5.26 -17.89
C VAL A 453 36.80 -6.13 -18.45
N ILE A 454 37.11 -7.28 -19.04
CA ILE A 454 36.13 -8.22 -19.61
C ILE A 454 35.65 -9.21 -18.54
N PHE A 455 34.39 -9.07 -18.11
CA PHE A 455 33.74 -9.98 -17.17
C PHE A 455 32.95 -11.05 -17.92
N THR A 456 33.51 -12.26 -18.04
CA THR A 456 32.76 -13.43 -18.55
C THR A 456 31.79 -13.97 -17.48
N PRO A 457 30.54 -14.32 -17.83
CA PRO A 457 29.60 -14.95 -16.90
C PRO A 457 30.18 -16.30 -16.44
N GLN A 458 30.49 -16.42 -15.15
CA GLN A 458 30.87 -17.71 -14.59
C GLN A 458 29.62 -18.59 -14.46
N LYS A 459 29.61 -19.75 -15.14
CA LYS A 459 28.75 -20.86 -14.75
C LYS A 459 29.14 -21.30 -13.35
N VAL A 460 28.39 -20.87 -12.33
CA VAL A 460 28.56 -21.36 -10.96
C VAL A 460 27.99 -22.78 -10.90
N ARG A 461 28.79 -23.78 -11.26
CA ARG A 461 28.47 -25.19 -10.96
C ARG A 461 28.76 -25.42 -9.47
N LEU A 462 27.71 -25.36 -8.65
CA LEU A 462 27.79 -25.74 -7.24
C LEU A 462 27.88 -27.27 -7.14
N THR A 463 28.92 -27.76 -6.47
CA THR A 463 29.11 -29.20 -6.25
C THR A 463 28.39 -29.63 -4.97
N ARG A 464 27.90 -30.88 -4.89
CA ARG A 464 27.32 -31.46 -3.66
C ARG A 464 28.22 -31.29 -2.42
N HIS A 465 29.53 -31.15 -2.63
CA HIS A 465 30.52 -30.88 -1.58
C HIS A 465 30.37 -29.49 -0.95
N GLN A 466 30.06 -28.45 -1.73
CA GLN A 466 29.87 -27.08 -1.23
C GLN A 466 28.59 -26.93 -0.40
N LEU A 467 27.50 -27.62 -0.76
CA LEU A 467 26.27 -27.63 0.05
C LEU A 467 26.46 -28.39 1.37
N ARG A 468 27.12 -29.56 1.36
CA ARG A 468 27.46 -30.29 2.58
C ARG A 468 28.31 -29.47 3.56
N TYR A 469 29.21 -28.63 3.03
CA TYR A 469 30.03 -27.74 3.86
C TYR A 469 29.21 -26.61 4.51
N MET A 470 28.22 -26.05 3.81
CA MET A 470 27.33 -25.03 4.38
C MET A 470 26.42 -25.60 5.47
N ILE A 471 25.90 -26.81 5.27
CA ILE A 471 25.14 -27.55 6.28
C ILE A 471 26.02 -27.86 7.48
N HIS A 472 27.26 -28.33 7.25
CA HIS A 472 28.22 -28.58 8.31
C HIS A 472 28.56 -27.31 9.10
N THR A 473 28.77 -26.17 8.43
CA THR A 473 29.00 -24.87 9.09
C THR A 473 27.81 -24.48 9.95
N SER A 474 26.59 -24.69 9.45
CA SER A 474 25.35 -24.36 10.17
C SER A 474 25.06 -25.31 11.33
N ASN A 475 25.60 -26.52 11.31
CA ASN A 475 25.54 -27.48 12.42
C ASN A 475 26.62 -27.24 13.47
N ILE A 476 27.74 -26.59 13.10
CA ILE A 476 28.81 -26.21 14.03
C ILE A 476 28.44 -24.96 14.82
N VAL A 477 27.85 -23.95 14.16
CA VAL A 477 27.30 -22.74 14.79
C VAL A 477 26.06 -23.07 15.58
#